data_AF-K9STN6-F1
#
_entry.id   AF-K9STN6-F1
#
_cell.length_a   1.000
_cell.length_b   1.000
_cell.length_c   1.000
_cell.angle_alpha   90.00
_cell.angle_beta   90.00
_cell.angle_gamma   90.00
#
_symmetry.space_group_name_H-M   'P 1'
#
loop_
_entity.id
_entity.type
_entity.pdbx_description
1 polymer ?
#
loop_
_entity_poly.entity_id
_entity_poly.type
_entity_poly.pdbx_seq_one_letter_code
_entity_poly.pdbx_strand_id
1 'polypeptide(L)' 'MTAVELTRKGFKALVDTLGYVDAVRFLRLFDQGSGDYTAERHQWLDQMSMDDILADIRKRQENS' A
#
# COMPACT_ATOMS: atom_id res chain seq x y z
N MET A 1 10.42 15.43 -19.97
CA MET A 1 9.65 14.47 -19.16
C MET A 1 10.58 13.94 -18.07
N THR A 2 10.32 14.28 -16.81
CA THR A 2 11.07 13.79 -15.65
C THR A 2 10.74 12.33 -15.35
N ALA A 3 11.51 11.66 -14.49
CA ALA A 3 11.22 10.29 -14.07
C ALA A 3 9.81 10.18 -13.43
N VAL A 4 9.44 11.18 -12.62
CA VAL A 4 8.10 11.24 -11.99
C VAL A 4 6.99 11.38 -13.03
N GLU A 5 7.20 12.22 -14.04
CA GLU A 5 6.24 12.39 -15.12
C GLU A 5 6.09 11.12 -15.96
N LEU A 6 7.20 10.44 -16.26
CA LEU A 6 7.21 9.16 -16.97
C LEU A 6 6.44 8.09 -16.19
N THR A 7 6.73 7.93 -14.89
CA THR A 7 6.05 6.96 -14.02
C THR A 7 4.55 7.22 -13.95
N ARG A 8 4.13 8.48 -13.77
CA ARG A 8 2.70 8.84 -13.75
C ARG A 8 2.01 8.51 -15.07
N LYS A 9 2.65 8.83 -16.19
CA LYS A 9 2.09 8.60 -17.53
C LYS A 9 1.97 7.09 -17.83
N GLY A 10 2.99 6.32 -17.47
CA GLY A 10 3.00 4.87 -17.62
C GLY A 10 1.95 4.18 -16.75
N PHE A 11 1.86 4.57 -15.47
CA PHE A 11 0.85 4.00 -14.57
C PHE A 11 -0.57 4.33 -15.03
N LYS A 12 -0.83 5.57 -15.48
CA LYS A 12 -2.13 5.94 -16.06
C LYS A 12 -2.49 5.08 -17.27
N ALA A 13 -1.55 4.86 -18.21
CA ALA A 13 -1.80 4.03 -19.39
C ALA A 13 -2.14 2.57 -19.02
N LEU A 14 -1.47 2.01 -18.00
CA LEU A 14 -1.77 0.69 -17.46
C LEU A 14 -3.18 0.65 -16.84
N VAL A 15 -3.53 1.62 -16.01
CA VAL A 15 -4.86 1.71 -15.39
C VAL A 15 -5.97 1.87 -16.43
N ASP A 16 -5.78 2.73 -17.43
CA ASP A 16 -6.77 2.96 -18.48
C ASP A 16 -7.04 1.69 -19.32
N THR A 17 -6.07 0.77 -19.42
CA THR A 17 -6.17 -0.46 -20.21
C THR A 17 -6.62 -1.68 -19.39
N LEU A 18 -6.09 -1.82 -18.17
CA LEU A 18 -6.22 -3.03 -17.35
C LEU A 18 -7.11 -2.84 -16.12
N GLY A 19 -7.39 -1.59 -15.73
CA GLY A 19 -7.93 -1.28 -14.41
C GLY A 19 -6.86 -1.34 -13.30
N TYR A 20 -7.18 -0.78 -12.13
CA TYR A 20 -6.21 -0.62 -11.04
C TYR A 20 -5.62 -1.93 -10.52
N VAL A 21 -6.46 -2.96 -10.36
CA VAL A 21 -6.03 -4.24 -9.77
C VAL A 21 -4.99 -4.92 -10.67
N ASP A 22 -5.29 -5.03 -11.96
CA ASP A 22 -4.40 -5.70 -12.91
C ASP A 22 -3.19 -4.84 -13.27
N ALA A 23 -3.30 -3.51 -13.26
CA ALA A 23 -2.15 -2.62 -13.43
C ALA A 23 -1.10 -2.82 -12.30
N VAL A 24 -1.53 -2.88 -11.04
CA VAL A 24 -0.63 -3.16 -9.91
C VAL A 24 -0.06 -4.57 -9.98
N ARG A 25 -0.86 -5.57 -10.37
CA ARG A 25 -0.40 -6.95 -10.54
C ARG A 25 0.64 -7.05 -11.67
N PHE A 26 0.44 -6.35 -12.78
CA PHE A 26 1.38 -6.29 -13.89
C PHE A 26 2.73 -5.69 -13.46
N LEU A 27 2.73 -4.57 -12.74
CA LEU A 27 3.96 -3.98 -12.21
C LEU A 27 4.73 -4.97 -11.32
N ARG A 28 4.02 -5.73 -10.49
CA ARG A 28 4.62 -6.78 -9.64
C ARG A 28 5.29 -7.94 -10.39
N LEU A 29 5.01 -8.11 -11.68
CA LEU A 29 5.70 -9.11 -12.51
C LEU A 29 7.14 -8.72 -12.83
N PHE A 30 7.43 -7.42 -12.86
CA PHE A 30 8.74 -6.88 -13.23
C PHE A 30 9.52 -6.38 -12.01
N ASP A 31 8.82 -6.10 -10.92
CA ASP A 31 9.40 -5.69 -9.65
C ASP A 31 8.62 -6.35 -8.51
N GLN A 32 9.25 -7.26 -7.76
CA GLN A 32 8.61 -7.85 -6.57
C GLN A 32 8.40 -6.83 -5.45
N GLY A 33 8.91 -5.60 -5.62
CA GLY A 33 9.09 -4.63 -4.55
C GLY A 33 10.31 -5.00 -3.71
N SER A 34 10.65 -4.11 -2.79
CA SER A 34 11.58 -4.40 -1.70
C SER A 34 10.82 -4.44 -0.38
N GLY A 35 11.33 -5.21 0.57
CA GLY A 35 10.72 -5.41 1.88
C GLY A 35 9.89 -6.68 1.94
N ASP A 36 9.88 -7.29 3.13
CA ASP A 36 9.02 -8.42 3.44
C ASP A 36 7.94 -7.89 4.38
N TYR A 37 6.86 -7.35 3.80
CA TYR A 37 5.76 -6.80 4.60
C TYR A 37 5.20 -7.83 5.58
N THR A 38 5.27 -9.13 5.26
CA THR A 38 4.82 -10.17 6.19
C THR A 38 5.73 -10.21 7.42
N ALA A 39 7.06 -10.26 7.21
CA ALA A 39 8.03 -10.21 8.31
C ALA A 39 8.01 -8.88 9.07
N GLU A 40 7.90 -7.76 8.37
CA GLU A 40 7.81 -6.41 8.95
C GLU A 40 6.54 -6.24 9.79
N ARG A 41 5.40 -6.75 9.32
CA ARG A 41 4.12 -6.73 10.04
C ARG A 41 4.21 -7.43 11.40
N HIS A 42 4.89 -8.57 11.46
CA HIS A 42 5.03 -9.33 12.72
C HIS A 42 5.77 -8.55 13.81
N GLN A 43 6.70 -7.66 13.44
CA GLN A 43 7.50 -6.92 14.44
C GLN A 43 6.68 -6.01 15.34
N TRP A 44 5.58 -5.44 14.84
CA TRP A 44 4.76 -4.49 15.59
C TRP A 44 3.32 -4.97 15.80
N LEU A 45 2.74 -5.75 14.88
CA LEU A 45 1.36 -6.18 15.01
C LEU A 45 1.19 -7.26 16.08
N ASP A 46 2.16 -8.17 16.23
CA ASP A 46 2.10 -9.22 17.24
C ASP A 46 2.16 -8.65 18.68
N GLN A 47 2.63 -7.41 18.82
CA GLN A 47 2.67 -6.67 20.09
C GLN A 47 1.41 -5.85 20.35
N MET A 48 0.48 -5.79 19.39
CA MET A 48 -0.73 -4.97 19.48
C MET A 48 -1.92 -5.85 19.86
N SER A 49 -2.58 -5.52 20.97
CA SER A 49 -3.82 -6.19 21.36
C SER A 49 -5.02 -5.63 20.59
N MET A 50 -6.12 -6.39 20.56
CA MET A 50 -7.38 -5.90 20.01
C MET A 50 -7.88 -4.65 20.77
N ASP A 51 -7.63 -4.59 22.08
CA ASP A 51 -8.01 -3.44 22.90
C ASP A 51 -7.22 -2.18 22.50
N ASP A 52 -5.93 -2.32 22.17
CA ASP A 52 -5.09 -1.21 21.67
C ASP A 52 -5.63 -0.66 20.33
N ILE A 53 -6.04 -1.56 19.43
CA ILE A 53 -6.64 -1.19 18.15
C ILE A 53 -7.95 -0.44 18.36
N LEU A 54 -8.82 -0.94 19.23
CA LEU A 54 -10.11 -0.32 19.52
C LEU A 54 -9.93 1.05 20.19
N ALA A 55 -8.93 1.22 21.06
CA ALA A 55 -8.61 2.48 21.68
C ALA A 55 -8.13 3.53 20.65
N ASP A 56 -7.28 3.15 19.69
CA ASP A 56 -6.80 4.06 18.64
C ASP A 56 -7.96 4.52 17.73
N ILE A 57 -8.88 3.61 17.38
CA ILE A 57 -10.07 3.94 16.59
C ILE A 57 -10.94 4.98 17.30
N ARG A 58 -11.25 4.78 18.59
CA ARG A 58 -12.05 5.73 19.38
C ARG A 58 -11.37 7.09 19.46
N LYS A 59 -10.06 7.12 19.74
CA LYS A 59 -9.28 8.36 19.80
C LYS A 59 -9.33 9.14 18.48
N ARG A 60 -9.31 8.48 17.33
CA ARG A 60 -9.43 9.15 16.03
C ARG A 60 -10.82 9.74 15.80
N GLN A 61 -11.87 9.06 16.28
CA GLN A 61 -13.25 9.54 16.19
C GLN A 61 -13.51 10.75 17.09
N GLU A 62 -12.91 10.82 18.28
CA GLU A 62 -13.04 11.95 19.21
C GLU A 62 -12.29 13.21 18.76
N ASN A 63 -11.25 13.05 17.92
CA ASN A 63 -10.45 14.15 17.38
C ASN A 63 -10.93 14.63 16.00
N SER A 64 -12.08 14.15 15.52
CA SER A 64 -12.73 14.54 14.26
C SER A 64 -13.96 15.38 14.54
#